data_AF-A0A813UCF6-F1
#
_entry.id   AF-A0A813UCF6-F1
#
_cell.length_a   1.000
_cell.length_b   1.000
_cell.length_c   1.000
_cell.angle_alpha   90.00
_cell.angle_beta   90.00
_cell.angle_gamma   90.00
#
_symmetry.space_group_name_H-M   'P 1'
#
loop_
_entity.id
_entity.type
_entity.pdbx_description
1 polymer ?
#
loop_
_entity_poly.entity_id
_entity_poly.type
_entity_poly.pdbx_seq_one_letter_code
_entity_poly.pdbx_strand_id
1 'polypeptide(L)'
;MDYYIALVWTMLMIGEVKAVSYNQPKFCPNASWHPNATTFATVSVVGLSPYSLFVDTNDTVVTVNRHKNQTLIWANGSVNPTTILPTIFSDNWSVFITDTNDIYIDINYNSVNYRVEKWGLNGTQSSSNITVSGECGGLFVDINNTLYCSMYYVYKVISQSLNSSTSSSITVAGDGTPGSTSTRLNRSSGIFVTVNFKLYVADYGNNRIQSFELGNLTGTTVSVNVLTSPNTLNGPTGVVMDADNNLFILDSSNNRIVGSSVNGFRCIVGCLGTSGSASYQLTSAWSLSFDSAGNIFVSDSGNGRIQKFVLSKNECNQSTTTIAAAELTTSVATTTDQSSSTSQPSTTDEWTSTSTTGNIQTSPDSITSTTVLNQTVNSSHLLFITSTCADQQWTGVYCNVSNRPCETINPCQNSGSCFNDNTTVNAYLCQCLQGFDGPECQNDRRICKLNTCFNSGQCNETSNQTYECLCAYGWANAHCETQINYCESNKCRHCEVVGQTMIAHQIAAKSLAYVAIIFITVSVMFFILMDALKYVLGIDLAKEEMDKIEKGKKAKQKSTRRQPPVFQKFVYVDSATSAGQ
;
A
#
# COMPACT_ATOMS: atom_id res chain seq x y z
N MET A 1 16.08 -23.08 34.05
CA MET A 1 16.27 -21.62 33.88
C MET A 1 16.72 -21.32 32.47
N ASP A 2 17.66 -22.13 31.97
CA ASP A 2 18.33 -22.01 30.67
C ASP A 2 17.39 -22.01 29.47
N TYR A 3 16.32 -22.82 29.49
CA TYR A 3 15.31 -22.82 28.42
C TYR A 3 14.56 -21.48 28.30
N TYR A 4 14.34 -20.78 29.41
CA TYR A 4 13.67 -19.48 29.43
C TYR A 4 14.63 -18.36 28.99
N ILE A 5 15.91 -18.46 29.38
CA ILE A 5 16.96 -17.55 28.91
C ILE A 5 17.17 -17.73 27.40
N ALA A 6 17.22 -18.96 26.89
CA ALA A 6 17.31 -19.24 25.46
C ALA A 6 16.11 -18.67 24.68
N LEU A 7 14.88 -18.78 25.21
CA LEU A 7 13.67 -18.28 24.55
C LEU A 7 13.57 -16.74 24.58
N VAL A 8 14.05 -16.12 25.66
CA VAL A 8 14.19 -14.66 25.75
C VAL A 8 15.30 -14.16 24.80
N TRP A 9 16.42 -14.88 24.68
CA TRP A 9 17.48 -14.55 23.71
C TRP A 9 17.05 -14.77 22.26
N THR A 10 16.23 -15.78 21.93
CA THR A 10 15.70 -15.92 20.57
C THR A 10 14.61 -14.88 20.25
N MET A 11 13.83 -14.42 21.23
CA MET A 11 12.92 -13.28 21.05
C MET A 11 13.64 -11.93 20.95
N LEU A 12 14.76 -11.74 21.65
CA LEU A 12 15.65 -10.57 21.50
C LEU A 12 16.54 -10.60 20.25
N MET A 13 16.64 -11.75 19.58
CA MET A 13 17.34 -11.94 18.30
C MET A 13 16.40 -11.96 17.09
N ILE A 14 15.12 -11.59 17.26
CA ILE A 14 14.31 -11.09 16.15
C ILE A 14 14.91 -9.72 15.80
N GLY A 15 15.88 -9.72 14.89
CA GLY A 15 16.52 -8.49 14.42
C GLY A 15 15.46 -7.50 13.92
N GLU A 16 15.70 -6.21 14.14
CA GLU A 16 14.77 -5.15 13.76
C GLU A 16 14.27 -5.37 12.34
N VAL A 17 12.96 -5.56 12.20
CA VAL A 17 12.31 -5.69 10.89
C VAL A 17 12.42 -4.32 10.23
N LYS A 18 13.44 -4.16 9.38
CA LYS A 18 13.69 -2.92 8.67
C LYS A 18 12.44 -2.55 7.86
N ALA A 19 11.93 -1.35 8.09
CA ALA A 19 10.74 -0.87 7.42
C ALA A 19 11.00 -0.68 5.92
N VAL A 20 9.96 -0.90 5.12
CA VAL A 20 9.93 -0.48 3.71
C VAL A 20 9.39 0.94 3.63
N SER A 21 9.93 1.73 2.71
CA SER A 21 9.51 3.12 2.49
C SER A 21 8.37 3.27 1.49
N TYR A 22 7.91 2.18 0.88
CA TYR A 22 6.94 2.14 -0.22
C TYR A 22 5.76 1.22 0.12
N ASN A 23 4.57 1.57 -0.39
CA ASN A 23 3.39 0.73 -0.21
C ASN A 23 3.41 -0.50 -1.12
N GLN A 24 3.20 -1.67 -0.52
CA GLN A 24 2.82 -2.91 -1.19
C GLN A 24 1.46 -3.37 -0.65
N PRO A 25 0.34 -2.75 -1.07
CA PRO A 25 -1.00 -3.27 -0.78
C PRO A 25 -1.14 -4.71 -1.30
N LYS A 26 -2.01 -5.53 -0.72
CA LYS A 26 -2.30 -6.90 -1.22
C LYS A 26 -3.52 -6.87 -2.12
N PHE A 27 -3.39 -7.29 -3.38
CA PHE A 27 -4.51 -7.32 -4.31
C PHE A 27 -5.00 -8.74 -4.61
N CYS A 28 -6.32 -8.90 -4.57
CA CYS A 28 -7.00 -10.09 -5.03
C CYS A 28 -6.94 -10.16 -6.57
N PRO A 29 -6.98 -11.36 -7.19
CA PRO A 29 -6.84 -11.51 -8.63
C PRO A 29 -7.74 -10.63 -9.50
N ASN A 30 -8.97 -10.36 -9.04
CA ASN A 30 -9.97 -9.54 -9.73
C ASN A 30 -10.09 -8.12 -9.15
N ALA A 31 -9.06 -7.61 -8.45
CA ALA A 31 -9.05 -6.24 -7.94
C ALA A 31 -9.27 -5.22 -9.08
N SER A 32 -10.12 -4.22 -8.83
CA SER A 32 -10.46 -3.19 -9.81
C SER A 32 -10.48 -1.81 -9.17
N TRP A 33 -10.23 -0.80 -9.99
CA TRP A 33 -10.22 0.61 -9.62
C TRP A 33 -11.35 1.32 -10.35
N HIS A 34 -11.80 2.45 -9.81
CA HIS A 34 -12.74 3.31 -10.51
C HIS A 34 -12.11 3.78 -11.83
N PRO A 35 -12.84 3.72 -12.97
CA PRO A 35 -12.27 4.00 -14.28
C PRO A 35 -11.90 5.48 -14.44
N ASN A 36 -12.60 6.37 -13.74
CA ASN A 36 -12.34 7.79 -13.68
C ASN A 36 -11.43 8.08 -12.48
N ALA A 37 -10.27 8.71 -12.70
CA ALA A 37 -9.47 9.27 -11.62
C ALA A 37 -9.97 10.65 -11.18
N THR A 38 -9.80 10.93 -9.89
CA THR A 38 -9.80 12.30 -9.35
C THR A 38 -8.46 12.94 -9.65
N THR A 39 -8.44 14.18 -10.15
CA THR A 39 -7.20 14.94 -10.30
C THR A 39 -6.72 15.41 -8.93
N PHE A 40 -5.66 14.79 -8.42
CA PHE A 40 -5.07 15.11 -7.12
C PHE A 40 -4.32 16.44 -7.13
N ALA A 41 -3.59 16.73 -8.22
CA ALA A 41 -2.91 18.00 -8.39
C ALA A 41 -2.90 18.43 -9.87
N THR A 42 -3.19 19.70 -10.12
CA THR A 42 -3.29 20.31 -11.45
C THR A 42 -1.98 21.00 -11.87
N VAL A 43 -1.89 21.34 -13.16
CA VAL A 43 -0.73 22.01 -13.78
C VAL A 43 -0.32 23.32 -13.10
N SER A 44 -1.24 24.04 -12.45
CA SER A 44 -0.94 25.25 -11.66
C SER A 44 -0.13 24.95 -10.40
N VAL A 45 -0.29 23.75 -9.83
CA VAL A 45 0.41 23.26 -8.64
C VAL A 45 1.73 22.57 -9.05
N VAL A 46 1.66 21.50 -9.85
CA VAL A 46 2.82 20.65 -10.18
C VAL A 46 3.64 21.10 -11.39
N GLY A 47 3.16 22.09 -12.15
CA GLY A 47 3.85 22.59 -13.34
C GLY A 47 3.67 21.70 -14.58
N LEU A 48 4.35 22.04 -15.66
CA LEU A 48 4.28 21.31 -16.93
C LEU A 48 5.14 20.04 -16.87
N SER A 49 4.52 18.89 -17.17
CA SER A 49 5.10 17.54 -17.12
C SER A 49 5.78 17.19 -15.80
N PRO A 50 5.01 16.90 -14.74
CA PRO A 50 5.52 16.18 -13.59
C PRO A 50 5.97 14.78 -14.05
N TYR A 51 7.26 14.48 -13.94
CA TYR A 51 7.78 13.14 -14.22
C TYR A 51 7.83 12.32 -12.92
N SER A 52 8.43 12.88 -11.88
CA SER A 52 8.60 12.22 -10.59
C SER A 52 7.29 12.17 -9.78
N LEU A 53 7.06 11.05 -9.09
CA LEU A 53 5.98 10.86 -8.14
C LEU A 53 6.35 9.66 -7.26
N PHE A 54 6.20 9.80 -5.95
CA PHE A 54 6.33 8.72 -4.98
C PHE A 54 5.29 8.91 -3.87
N VAL A 55 4.82 7.80 -3.28
CA VAL A 55 3.93 7.78 -2.11
C VAL A 55 4.54 6.83 -1.08
N ASP A 56 4.81 7.35 0.12
CA ASP A 56 5.44 6.58 1.21
C ASP A 56 4.42 5.74 2.01
N THR A 57 4.91 4.95 2.96
CA THR A 57 4.08 4.12 3.86
C THR A 57 3.22 4.91 4.85
N ASN A 58 3.34 6.25 4.91
CA ASN A 58 2.47 7.15 5.66
C ASN A 58 1.42 7.83 4.75
N ASP A 59 1.38 7.50 3.45
CA ASP A 59 0.66 8.17 2.37
C ASP A 59 1.08 9.64 2.14
N THR A 60 2.33 9.97 2.46
CA THR A 60 2.98 11.21 2.07
C THR A 60 3.23 11.18 0.58
N VAL A 61 2.59 12.08 -0.18
CA VAL A 61 2.78 12.20 -1.63
C VAL A 61 3.91 13.19 -1.90
N VAL A 62 4.90 12.80 -2.71
CA VAL A 62 6.04 13.63 -3.10
C VAL A 62 6.15 13.71 -4.63
N THR A 63 6.31 14.91 -5.18
CA THR A 63 6.60 15.16 -6.61
C THR A 63 7.50 16.40 -6.75
N VAL A 64 8.10 16.60 -7.91
CA VAL A 64 8.97 17.75 -8.19
C VAL A 64 8.40 18.62 -9.31
N ASN A 65 8.16 19.90 -9.00
CA ASN A 65 7.83 20.93 -9.97
C ASN A 65 9.12 21.52 -10.55
N ARG A 66 9.60 20.92 -11.64
CA ARG A 66 10.81 21.32 -12.39
C ARG A 66 10.77 22.75 -12.97
N HIS A 67 9.60 23.39 -13.05
CA HIS A 67 9.44 24.75 -13.59
C HIS A 67 9.54 25.83 -12.52
N LYS A 68 9.22 25.48 -11.26
CA LYS A 68 9.40 26.36 -10.10
C LYS A 68 10.64 26.01 -9.28
N ASN A 69 11.35 24.93 -9.65
CA ASN A 69 12.41 24.29 -8.87
C ASN A 69 11.95 24.05 -7.41
N GLN A 70 10.91 23.24 -7.26
CA GLN A 70 10.28 22.95 -5.96
C GLN A 70 9.98 21.46 -5.81
N THR A 71 10.34 20.87 -4.67
CA THR A 71 9.76 19.60 -4.22
C THR A 71 8.48 19.90 -3.46
N LEU A 72 7.38 19.31 -3.91
CA LEU A 72 6.05 19.47 -3.32
C LEU A 72 5.72 18.21 -2.54
N ILE A 73 5.33 18.38 -1.29
CA ILE A 73 5.05 17.30 -0.33
C ILE A 73 3.66 17.52 0.25
N TRP A 74 2.79 16.52 0.18
CA TRP A 74 1.49 16.50 0.83
C TRP A 74 1.52 15.45 1.93
N ALA A 75 1.28 15.86 3.18
CA ALA A 75 0.91 14.91 4.23
C ALA A 75 -0.44 14.22 3.89
N ASN A 76 -0.65 13.03 4.45
CA ASN A 76 -1.86 12.23 4.25
C ASN A 76 -3.14 13.05 4.49
N GLY A 77 -4.10 12.94 3.56
CA GLY A 77 -5.38 13.66 3.59
C GLY A 77 -5.31 15.15 3.24
N SER A 78 -4.12 15.73 3.00
CA SER A 78 -4.02 17.14 2.60
C SER A 78 -4.40 17.37 1.13
N VAL A 79 -5.16 18.45 0.88
CA VAL A 79 -5.53 18.88 -0.48
C VAL A 79 -4.41 19.70 -1.14
N ASN A 80 -3.62 20.43 -0.35
CA ASN A 80 -2.52 21.27 -0.81
C ASN A 80 -1.16 20.74 -0.32
N PRO A 81 -0.03 21.07 -0.99
CA PRO A 81 1.30 20.76 -0.45
C PRO A 81 1.44 21.35 0.95
N THR A 82 1.74 20.50 1.94
CA THR A 82 2.01 20.90 3.33
C THR A 82 3.43 21.44 3.48
N THR A 83 4.36 20.93 2.66
CA THR A 83 5.74 21.39 2.60
C THR A 83 6.14 21.65 1.16
N ILE A 84 6.80 22.78 0.92
CA ILE A 84 7.39 23.15 -0.37
C ILE A 84 8.87 23.40 -0.10
N LEU A 85 9.73 22.48 -0.54
CA LEU A 85 11.18 22.63 -0.41
C LEU A 85 11.75 23.22 -1.70
N PRO A 86 12.66 24.22 -1.62
CA PRO A 86 13.36 24.70 -2.81
C PRO A 86 14.30 23.62 -3.32
N THR A 87 14.12 23.16 -4.56
CA THR A 87 15.20 22.49 -5.28
C THR A 87 16.03 23.57 -5.96
N ILE A 88 17.36 23.42 -5.98
CA ILE A 88 18.24 24.51 -6.44
C ILE A 88 18.38 24.50 -7.98
N PHE A 89 17.96 23.42 -8.64
CA PHE A 89 18.23 23.14 -10.06
C PHE A 89 17.06 22.41 -10.75
N SER A 90 16.95 22.61 -12.07
CA SER A 90 15.87 22.15 -12.95
C SER A 90 16.03 20.70 -13.42
N ASP A 91 15.05 20.23 -14.21
CA ASP A 91 15.04 18.92 -14.91
C ASP A 91 15.32 17.69 -14.05
N ASN A 92 14.63 17.60 -12.91
CA ASN A 92 14.53 16.38 -12.10
C ASN A 92 13.54 15.39 -12.74
N TRP A 93 13.91 14.11 -12.80
CA TRP A 93 13.10 13.03 -13.42
C TRP A 93 12.51 12.07 -12.38
N SER A 94 13.13 11.95 -11.21
CA SER A 94 12.74 11.00 -10.17
C SER A 94 12.90 11.56 -8.75
N VAL A 95 12.13 11.00 -7.83
CA VAL A 95 12.17 11.31 -6.40
C VAL A 95 11.88 10.03 -5.63
N PHE A 96 12.53 9.86 -4.49
CA PHE A 96 12.26 8.79 -3.54
C PHE A 96 12.34 9.37 -2.12
N ILE A 97 11.50 8.91 -1.20
CA ILE A 97 11.59 9.24 0.24
C ILE A 97 11.70 7.95 1.04
N THR A 98 12.61 7.92 2.00
CA THR A 98 12.83 6.76 2.89
C THR A 98 11.88 6.78 4.08
N ASP A 99 11.81 5.65 4.80
CA ASP A 99 11.15 5.52 6.10
C ASP A 99 11.78 6.43 7.18
N THR A 100 13.05 6.78 7.02
CA THR A 100 13.76 7.81 7.81
C THR A 100 13.39 9.25 7.43
N ASN A 101 12.43 9.46 6.52
CA ASN A 101 12.03 10.76 5.97
C ASN A 101 13.14 11.52 5.22
N ASP A 102 14.11 10.79 4.67
CA ASP A 102 15.15 11.36 3.82
C ASP A 102 14.70 11.33 2.35
N ILE A 103 14.70 12.49 1.70
CA ILE A 103 14.29 12.65 0.30
C ILE A 103 15.54 12.61 -0.59
N TYR A 104 15.51 11.74 -1.60
CA TYR A 104 16.51 11.61 -2.63
C TYR A 104 15.95 12.13 -3.96
N ILE A 105 16.65 13.09 -4.57
CA ILE A 105 16.23 13.77 -5.81
C ILE A 105 17.40 13.73 -6.79
N ASP A 106 17.13 13.35 -8.05
CA ASP A 106 18.13 13.48 -9.10
C ASP A 106 18.24 14.94 -9.56
N ILE A 107 19.47 15.42 -9.71
CA ILE A 107 19.76 16.78 -10.16
C ILE A 107 20.47 16.73 -11.50
N ASN A 108 19.87 17.35 -12.52
CA ASN A 108 20.48 17.60 -13.81
C ASN A 108 20.68 19.10 -14.02
N TYR A 109 21.93 19.57 -13.90
CA TYR A 109 22.26 20.96 -14.24
C TYR A 109 23.12 21.01 -15.49
N ASN A 110 22.59 21.65 -16.53
CA ASN A 110 23.21 21.89 -17.84
C ASN A 110 23.86 20.65 -18.48
N SER A 111 23.31 19.44 -18.22
CA SER A 111 23.85 18.17 -18.72
C SER A 111 25.32 17.88 -18.35
N VAL A 112 25.84 18.51 -17.29
CA VAL A 112 27.25 18.36 -16.84
C VAL A 112 27.42 17.99 -15.37
N ASN A 113 26.47 18.35 -14.50
CA ASN A 113 26.61 18.18 -13.04
C ASN A 113 25.59 17.18 -12.46
N TYR A 114 25.49 15.99 -13.06
CA TYR A 114 24.57 14.94 -12.61
C TYR A 114 24.94 14.40 -11.22
N ARG A 115 23.97 14.40 -10.31
CA ARG A 115 24.11 13.82 -8.97
C ARG A 115 22.74 13.48 -8.39
N VAL A 116 22.72 12.65 -7.35
CA VAL A 116 21.56 12.52 -6.46
C VAL A 116 21.88 13.24 -5.16
N GLU A 117 20.98 14.14 -4.75
CA GLU A 117 21.08 14.88 -3.50
C GLU A 117 20.17 14.31 -2.43
N LYS A 118 20.60 14.40 -1.17
CA LYS A 118 19.84 14.01 0.01
C LYS A 118 19.32 15.25 0.74
N TRP A 119 18.01 15.30 1.00
CA TRP A 119 17.30 16.39 1.65
C TRP A 119 16.43 15.89 2.80
N GLY A 120 16.44 16.57 3.95
CA GLY A 120 15.48 16.32 5.03
C GLY A 120 14.14 17.06 4.79
N LEU A 121 13.05 16.58 5.41
CA LEU A 121 11.71 17.22 5.36
C LEU A 121 11.68 18.69 5.80
N ASN A 122 12.65 19.12 6.61
CA ASN A 122 12.85 20.49 7.07
C ASN A 122 13.60 21.39 6.06
N GLY A 123 13.99 20.85 4.90
CA GLY A 123 14.78 21.55 3.89
C GLY A 123 16.29 21.57 4.14
N THR A 124 16.82 20.81 5.11
CA THR A 124 18.28 20.70 5.26
C THR A 124 18.87 19.75 4.23
N GLN A 125 19.72 20.28 3.35
CA GLN A 125 20.49 19.52 2.36
C GLN A 125 21.71 18.84 3.03
N SER A 126 22.00 17.58 2.69
CA SER A 126 23.25 16.93 3.08
C SER A 126 24.42 17.42 2.22
N SER A 127 25.63 17.46 2.80
CA SER A 127 26.86 17.70 2.05
C SER A 127 27.35 16.47 1.26
N SER A 128 26.82 15.28 1.56
CA SER A 128 27.19 14.01 0.92
C SER A 128 26.28 13.70 -0.28
N ASN A 129 26.69 14.13 -1.48
CA ASN A 129 25.97 13.84 -2.72
C ASN A 129 26.51 12.58 -3.42
N ILE A 130 25.64 11.89 -4.15
CA ILE A 130 25.99 10.71 -4.94
C ILE A 130 26.26 11.15 -6.38
N THR A 131 27.51 11.09 -6.81
CA THR A 131 27.90 11.43 -8.19
C THR A 131 27.40 10.36 -9.15
N VAL A 132 26.66 10.78 -10.18
CA VAL A 132 26.19 9.91 -11.27
C VAL A 132 26.64 10.47 -12.61
N SER A 133 26.46 9.74 -13.72
CA SER A 133 26.95 10.16 -15.04
C SER A 133 25.85 10.44 -16.07
N GLY A 134 24.61 10.64 -15.61
CA GLY A 134 23.44 10.94 -16.42
C GLY A 134 22.16 10.98 -15.58
N GLU A 135 21.04 11.30 -16.20
CA GLU A 135 19.72 11.47 -15.58
C GLU A 135 19.19 10.16 -14.99
N CYS A 136 18.74 10.18 -13.74
CA CYS A 136 18.08 9.04 -13.13
C CYS A 136 16.60 9.02 -13.59
N GLY A 137 16.30 8.21 -14.60
CA GLY A 137 14.93 7.94 -15.05
C GLY A 137 14.07 7.20 -14.02
N GLY A 138 14.72 6.65 -12.98
CA GLY A 138 14.11 6.11 -11.78
C GLY A 138 15.13 6.06 -10.63
N LEU A 139 14.65 6.37 -9.42
CA LEU A 139 15.39 6.23 -8.16
C LEU A 139 14.66 5.26 -7.24
N PHE A 140 15.42 4.49 -6.46
CA PHE A 140 14.90 3.58 -5.46
C PHE A 140 15.90 3.43 -4.31
N VAL A 141 15.43 3.33 -3.05
CA VAL A 141 16.28 2.94 -1.91
C VAL A 141 15.75 1.64 -1.33
N ASP A 142 16.62 0.64 -1.19
CA ASP A 142 16.26 -0.67 -0.62
C ASP A 142 16.30 -0.69 0.92
N ILE A 143 15.80 -1.77 1.51
CA ILE A 143 15.84 -2.02 2.97
C ILE A 143 17.27 -2.12 3.52
N ASN A 144 18.30 -2.22 2.70
CA ASN A 144 19.70 -2.18 3.12
C ASN A 144 20.32 -0.78 3.05
N ASN A 145 19.50 0.24 2.78
CA ASN A 145 19.93 1.62 2.61
C ASN A 145 20.93 1.71 1.43
N THR A 146 20.60 1.04 0.32
CA THR A 146 21.31 1.09 -0.96
C THR A 146 20.46 1.88 -1.94
N LEU A 147 21.00 2.98 -2.46
CA LEU A 147 20.35 3.77 -3.49
C LEU A 147 20.66 3.18 -4.87
N TYR A 148 19.62 3.06 -5.70
CA TYR A 148 19.68 2.65 -7.09
C TYR A 148 19.28 3.83 -7.97
N CYS A 149 20.03 4.05 -9.07
CA CYS A 149 19.72 5.04 -10.10
C CYS A 149 19.76 4.38 -11.48
N SER A 150 18.64 4.46 -12.19
CA SER A 150 18.47 4.00 -13.57
C SER A 150 18.87 5.12 -14.52
N MET A 151 20.08 5.09 -15.08
CA MET A 151 20.60 6.22 -15.87
C MET A 151 20.13 6.14 -17.32
N TYR A 152 19.14 6.98 -17.66
CA TYR A 152 18.33 6.87 -18.88
C TYR A 152 19.18 6.93 -20.16
N TYR A 153 19.97 8.00 -20.35
CA TYR A 153 20.84 8.14 -21.53
C TYR A 153 22.20 7.42 -21.40
N VAL A 154 22.45 6.69 -20.31
CA VAL A 154 23.70 5.94 -20.05
C VAL A 154 23.48 4.42 -20.14
N TYR A 155 22.24 3.95 -20.33
CA TYR A 155 21.93 2.55 -20.65
C TYR A 155 22.36 1.53 -19.57
N LYS A 156 22.40 1.97 -18.30
CA LYS A 156 22.74 1.12 -17.15
C LYS A 156 22.08 1.61 -15.85
N VAL A 157 21.85 0.68 -14.94
CA VAL A 157 21.45 0.95 -13.56
C VAL A 157 22.69 0.80 -12.67
N ILE A 158 22.91 1.77 -11.79
CA ILE A 158 23.94 1.71 -10.74
C ILE A 158 23.29 1.56 -9.37
N SER A 159 24.04 1.03 -8.41
CA SER A 159 23.71 1.06 -6.99
C SER A 159 24.88 1.57 -6.15
N GLN A 160 24.58 2.23 -5.02
CA GLN A 160 25.55 2.72 -4.05
C GLN A 160 24.99 2.58 -2.63
N SER A 161 25.76 2.02 -1.70
CA SER A 161 25.35 1.98 -0.29
C SER A 161 25.44 3.36 0.34
N LEU A 162 24.40 3.72 1.09
CA LEU A 162 24.30 4.99 1.83
C LEU A 162 24.88 4.88 3.25
N ASN A 163 25.25 3.66 3.69
CA ASN A 163 25.79 3.41 5.03
C ASN A 163 27.27 3.79 5.18
N SER A 164 27.98 4.09 4.08
CA SER A 164 29.36 4.57 4.10
C SER A 164 29.56 5.71 3.11
N SER A 165 30.16 6.80 3.58
CA SER A 165 30.56 7.94 2.75
C SER A 165 31.68 7.63 1.76
N THR A 166 32.31 6.44 1.85
CA THR A 166 33.35 5.96 0.93
C THR A 166 32.86 4.92 -0.08
N SER A 167 31.56 4.56 -0.06
CA SER A 167 31.01 3.58 -1.00
C SER A 167 30.99 4.13 -2.44
N SER A 168 31.81 3.56 -3.31
CA SER A 168 31.71 3.77 -4.75
C SER A 168 30.44 3.16 -5.33
N SER A 169 29.89 3.77 -6.39
CA SER A 169 28.80 3.17 -7.16
C SER A 169 29.28 1.96 -7.97
N ILE A 170 28.44 0.93 -8.03
CA ILE A 170 28.65 -0.27 -8.86
C ILE A 170 27.54 -0.37 -9.91
N THR A 171 27.83 -0.98 -11.06
CA THR A 171 26.80 -1.28 -12.07
C THR A 171 26.08 -2.56 -11.70
N VAL A 172 24.74 -2.55 -11.75
CA VAL A 172 23.88 -3.69 -11.37
C VAL A 172 22.97 -4.19 -12.50
N ALA A 173 22.78 -3.39 -13.56
CA ALA A 173 22.12 -3.82 -14.80
C ALA A 173 22.59 -2.97 -15.98
N GLY A 174 22.66 -3.56 -17.18
CA GLY A 174 23.18 -2.90 -18.39
C GLY A 174 24.71 -2.79 -18.42
N ASP A 175 25.31 -2.78 -19.63
CA ASP A 175 26.75 -2.66 -19.84
C ASP A 175 27.22 -1.22 -20.15
N GLY A 176 26.28 -0.25 -20.18
CA GLY A 176 26.54 1.14 -20.57
C GLY A 176 26.41 1.40 -22.08
N THR A 177 26.04 0.40 -22.87
CA THR A 177 25.79 0.53 -24.32
C THR A 177 24.33 0.22 -24.66
N PRO A 178 23.71 0.96 -25.60
CA PRO A 178 22.32 0.73 -25.96
C PRO A 178 22.17 -0.61 -26.69
N GLY A 179 21.19 -1.41 -26.29
CA GLY A 179 20.87 -2.65 -26.98
C GLY A 179 19.79 -3.49 -26.29
N SER A 180 19.37 -4.57 -26.95
CA SER A 180 18.24 -5.43 -26.57
C SER A 180 18.66 -6.83 -26.07
N THR A 181 19.96 -7.11 -25.91
CA THR A 181 20.43 -8.35 -25.27
C THR A 181 20.01 -8.39 -23.79
N SER A 182 20.14 -9.55 -23.14
CA SER A 182 19.89 -9.70 -21.70
C SER A 182 20.81 -8.82 -20.83
N THR A 183 22.03 -8.55 -21.29
CA THR A 183 23.03 -7.72 -20.60
C THR A 183 22.93 -6.22 -20.92
N ARG A 184 22.01 -5.81 -21.81
CA ARG A 184 21.87 -4.42 -22.29
C ARG A 184 20.49 -3.85 -22.00
N LEU A 185 20.48 -2.53 -21.89
CA LEU A 185 19.29 -1.71 -21.71
C LEU A 185 19.26 -0.64 -22.81
N ASN A 186 18.11 -0.02 -23.01
CA ASN A 186 17.91 1.09 -23.93
C ASN A 186 16.94 2.07 -23.27
N ARG A 187 17.46 3.23 -22.82
CA ARG A 187 16.67 4.27 -22.14
C ARG A 187 15.95 3.77 -20.89
N SER A 188 16.64 3.03 -20.02
CA SER A 188 16.03 2.49 -18.80
C SER A 188 15.44 3.59 -17.91
N SER A 189 14.20 3.41 -17.49
CA SER A 189 13.36 4.39 -16.79
C SER A 189 13.10 3.91 -15.36
N GLY A 190 11.84 3.78 -14.93
CA GLY A 190 11.45 3.36 -13.59
C GLY A 190 12.02 1.99 -13.19
N ILE A 191 12.32 1.88 -11.90
CA ILE A 191 12.91 0.69 -11.27
C ILE A 191 12.20 0.35 -9.98
N PHE A 192 12.22 -0.93 -9.62
CA PHE A 192 11.73 -1.42 -8.34
C PHE A 192 12.69 -2.50 -7.82
N VAL A 193 13.04 -2.46 -6.53
CA VAL A 193 13.87 -3.49 -5.90
C VAL A 193 13.07 -4.16 -4.79
N THR A 194 12.86 -5.46 -4.94
CA THR A 194 12.13 -6.27 -3.96
C THR A 194 12.92 -6.47 -2.67
N VAL A 195 12.25 -6.93 -1.60
CA VAL A 195 12.90 -7.26 -0.31
C VAL A 195 13.96 -8.37 -0.38
N ASN A 196 13.98 -9.17 -1.45
CA ASN A 196 15.05 -10.13 -1.76
C ASN A 196 16.10 -9.59 -2.75
N PHE A 197 16.17 -8.27 -2.94
CA PHE A 197 17.16 -7.54 -3.76
C PHE A 197 17.13 -7.87 -5.26
N LYS A 198 15.99 -8.35 -5.78
CA LYS A 198 15.79 -8.52 -7.21
C LYS A 198 15.36 -7.20 -7.82
N LEU A 199 16.14 -6.72 -8.77
CA LEU A 199 15.92 -5.45 -9.47
C LEU A 199 15.03 -5.68 -10.70
N TYR A 200 13.95 -4.90 -10.81
CA TYR A 200 13.11 -4.82 -12.00
C TYR A 200 13.33 -3.46 -12.67
N VAL A 201 13.49 -3.46 -13.99
CA VAL A 201 13.83 -2.28 -14.79
C VAL A 201 12.85 -2.16 -15.94
N ALA A 202 12.19 -1.01 -16.05
CA ALA A 202 11.48 -0.61 -17.26
C ALA A 202 12.49 -0.24 -18.35
N ASP A 203 12.64 -1.12 -19.33
CA ASP A 203 13.60 -1.00 -20.43
C ASP A 203 12.90 -0.31 -21.63
N TYR A 204 12.58 0.98 -21.42
CA TYR A 204 11.67 1.80 -22.24
C TYR A 204 11.90 1.62 -23.75
N GLY A 205 13.13 1.82 -24.22
CA GLY A 205 13.48 1.77 -25.65
C GLY A 205 13.50 0.37 -26.26
N ASN A 206 13.35 -0.68 -25.43
CA ASN A 206 13.21 -2.07 -25.85
C ASN A 206 11.79 -2.62 -25.58
N ASN A 207 10.83 -1.79 -25.16
CA ASN A 207 9.43 -2.16 -24.93
C ASN A 207 9.23 -3.37 -24.01
N ARG A 208 10.05 -3.49 -22.95
CA ARG A 208 10.02 -4.64 -22.03
C ARG A 208 10.30 -4.26 -20.58
N ILE A 209 9.98 -5.17 -19.66
CA ILE A 209 10.54 -5.17 -18.31
C ILE A 209 11.64 -6.23 -18.26
N GLN A 210 12.81 -5.88 -17.75
CA GLN A 210 13.86 -6.84 -17.39
C GLN A 210 13.97 -6.98 -15.88
N SER A 211 14.33 -8.18 -15.43
CA SER A 211 14.63 -8.46 -14.03
C SER A 211 16.04 -9.01 -13.86
N PHE A 212 16.74 -8.60 -12.80
CA PHE A 212 18.13 -8.93 -12.51
C PHE A 212 18.23 -9.44 -11.07
N GLU A 213 18.81 -10.62 -10.90
CA GLU A 213 19.12 -11.17 -9.57
C GLU A 213 20.32 -10.44 -8.97
N LEU A 214 20.40 -10.37 -7.64
CA LEU A 214 21.49 -9.67 -6.94
C LEU A 214 22.87 -10.17 -7.39
N GLY A 215 23.69 -9.26 -7.94
CA GLY A 215 25.03 -9.54 -8.43
C GLY A 215 25.10 -10.13 -9.86
N ASN A 216 23.97 -10.36 -10.54
CA ASN A 216 23.93 -10.88 -11.90
C ASN A 216 23.53 -9.79 -12.92
N LEU A 217 24.45 -9.46 -13.84
CA LEU A 217 24.23 -8.49 -14.91
C LEU A 217 23.43 -9.05 -16.11
N THR A 218 23.08 -10.34 -16.10
CA THR A 218 22.27 -10.97 -17.15
C THR A 218 20.79 -10.88 -16.80
N GLY A 219 20.09 -9.97 -17.46
CA GLY A 219 18.66 -9.76 -17.27
C GLY A 219 17.79 -10.89 -17.84
N THR A 220 16.70 -11.18 -17.14
CA THR A 220 15.61 -12.04 -17.62
C THR A 220 14.44 -11.15 -18.00
N THR A 221 14.00 -11.21 -19.26
CA THR A 221 12.83 -10.47 -19.75
C THR A 221 11.56 -11.05 -19.12
N VAL A 222 10.77 -10.19 -18.47
CA VAL A 222 9.46 -10.59 -17.92
C VAL A 222 8.49 -10.79 -19.08
N SER A 223 7.82 -11.94 -19.13
CA SER A 223 6.80 -12.21 -20.14
C SER A 223 5.52 -11.42 -19.82
N VAL A 224 5.31 -10.32 -20.54
CA VAL A 224 4.13 -9.45 -20.39
C VAL A 224 3.25 -9.62 -21.63
N ASN A 225 2.24 -10.49 -21.51
CA ASN A 225 1.21 -10.67 -22.52
C ASN A 225 -0.12 -10.10 -21.98
N VAL A 226 -0.58 -9.01 -22.57
CA VAL A 226 -1.75 -8.26 -22.11
C VAL A 226 -3.00 -8.77 -22.81
N LEU A 227 -4.02 -9.14 -22.05
CA LEU A 227 -5.29 -9.72 -22.54
C LEU A 227 -6.19 -8.74 -23.33
N THR A 228 -5.68 -7.56 -23.67
CA THR A 228 -6.38 -6.49 -24.41
C THR A 228 -5.42 -5.89 -25.43
N SER A 229 -5.90 -5.58 -26.64
CA SER A 229 -5.08 -4.94 -27.68
C SER A 229 -4.60 -3.53 -27.25
N PRO A 230 -3.36 -3.12 -27.53
CA PRO A 230 -2.25 -3.95 -28.01
C PRO A 230 -1.78 -4.93 -26.93
N ASN A 231 -1.49 -6.19 -27.28
CA ASN A 231 -1.12 -7.21 -26.29
C ASN A 231 0.33 -7.10 -25.78
N THR A 232 1.14 -6.23 -26.38
CA THR A 232 2.54 -5.96 -25.98
C THR A 232 2.67 -4.60 -25.27
N LEU A 233 3.74 -4.45 -24.49
CA LEU A 233 4.17 -3.14 -23.97
C LEU A 233 4.72 -2.24 -25.10
N ASN A 234 4.76 -0.93 -24.83
CA ASN A 234 5.32 0.11 -25.67
C ASN A 234 5.79 1.28 -24.79
N GLY A 235 7.10 1.50 -24.71
CA GLY A 235 7.70 2.52 -23.85
C GLY A 235 7.27 2.45 -22.38
N PRO A 236 7.48 1.32 -21.65
CA PRO A 236 7.19 1.27 -20.23
C PRO A 236 8.04 2.29 -19.45
N THR A 237 7.43 3.03 -18.53
CA THR A 237 8.09 4.11 -17.74
C THR A 237 8.14 3.84 -16.25
N GLY A 238 7.15 3.14 -15.70
CA GLY A 238 7.06 2.82 -14.27
C GLY A 238 6.77 1.35 -14.01
N VAL A 239 7.30 0.83 -12.91
CA VAL A 239 7.09 -0.54 -12.43
C VAL A 239 6.98 -0.55 -10.91
N VAL A 240 5.94 -1.17 -10.37
CA VAL A 240 5.70 -1.37 -8.93
C VAL A 240 5.10 -2.75 -8.69
N MET A 241 5.03 -3.20 -7.43
CA MET A 241 4.48 -4.50 -7.05
C MET A 241 3.55 -4.42 -5.85
N ASP A 242 2.61 -5.36 -5.81
CA ASP A 242 1.76 -5.62 -4.64
C ASP A 242 2.47 -6.53 -3.61
N ALA A 243 1.82 -6.84 -2.49
CA ALA A 243 2.36 -7.69 -1.42
C ALA A 243 2.67 -9.14 -1.85
N ASP A 244 2.03 -9.64 -2.91
CA ASP A 244 2.21 -10.99 -3.44
C ASP A 244 3.22 -11.02 -4.62
N ASN A 245 3.88 -9.90 -4.90
CA ASN A 245 4.82 -9.67 -6.01
C ASN A 245 4.15 -9.66 -7.40
N ASN A 246 2.86 -9.36 -7.49
CA ASN A 246 2.18 -9.08 -8.75
C ASN A 246 2.69 -7.74 -9.31
N LEU A 247 3.15 -7.75 -10.56
CA LEU A 247 3.67 -6.57 -11.24
C LEU A 247 2.55 -5.67 -11.76
N PHE A 248 2.72 -4.36 -11.56
CA PHE A 248 1.95 -3.28 -12.18
C PHE A 248 2.91 -2.37 -12.95
N ILE A 249 2.57 -2.07 -14.21
CA ILE A 249 3.44 -1.43 -15.18
C ILE A 249 2.71 -0.26 -15.83
N LEU A 250 3.37 0.89 -15.88
CA LEU A 250 2.92 2.06 -16.65
C LEU A 250 3.41 1.93 -18.09
N ASP A 251 2.48 1.60 -18.98
CA ASP A 251 2.73 1.33 -20.40
C ASP A 251 2.54 2.63 -21.20
N SER A 252 3.51 3.55 -21.04
CA SER A 252 3.35 4.99 -21.28
C SER A 252 2.92 5.34 -22.70
N SER A 253 3.56 4.76 -23.72
CA SER A 253 3.25 5.05 -25.12
C SER A 253 1.91 4.43 -25.57
N ASN A 254 1.39 3.46 -24.82
CA ASN A 254 0.04 2.92 -24.96
C ASN A 254 -0.98 3.61 -24.02
N ASN A 255 -0.58 4.65 -23.29
CA ASN A 255 -1.41 5.50 -22.42
C ASN A 255 -2.22 4.74 -21.36
N ARG A 256 -1.68 3.64 -20.83
CA ARG A 256 -2.42 2.71 -19.95
C ARG A 256 -1.57 2.19 -18.80
N ILE A 257 -2.25 1.60 -17.81
CA ILE A 257 -1.63 0.81 -16.75
C ILE A 257 -2.03 -0.64 -16.95
N VAL A 258 -1.07 -1.56 -16.88
CA VAL A 258 -1.32 -3.00 -16.92
C VAL A 258 -0.87 -3.64 -15.62
N GLY A 259 -1.62 -4.64 -15.15
CA GLY A 259 -1.39 -5.32 -13.89
C GLY A 259 -1.45 -6.83 -14.08
N SER A 260 -0.70 -7.55 -13.27
CA SER A 260 -0.69 -9.02 -13.30
C SER A 260 -2.06 -9.59 -12.90
N SER A 261 -2.36 -10.78 -13.39
CA SER A 261 -3.63 -11.49 -13.23
C SER A 261 -3.38 -12.99 -13.36
N VAL A 262 -4.36 -13.81 -12.96
CA VAL A 262 -4.30 -15.28 -13.04
C VAL A 262 -3.99 -15.81 -14.45
N ASN A 263 -4.37 -15.06 -15.50
CA ASN A 263 -4.25 -15.45 -16.91
C ASN A 263 -3.23 -14.61 -17.69
N GLY A 264 -2.26 -13.98 -17.02
CA GLY A 264 -1.29 -13.06 -17.64
C GLY A 264 -1.52 -11.61 -17.20
N PHE A 265 -1.27 -10.62 -18.06
CA PHE A 265 -1.51 -9.22 -17.71
C PHE A 265 -2.90 -8.77 -18.18
N ARG A 266 -3.61 -8.02 -17.34
CA ARG A 266 -4.82 -7.29 -17.74
C ARG A 266 -4.52 -5.79 -17.78
N CYS A 267 -5.26 -5.05 -18.59
CA CYS A 267 -5.30 -3.61 -18.45
C CYS A 267 -6.12 -3.22 -17.19
N ILE A 268 -5.68 -2.15 -16.53
CA ILE A 268 -6.22 -1.63 -15.27
C ILE A 268 -6.84 -0.23 -15.47
N VAL A 269 -6.12 0.64 -16.19
CA VAL A 269 -6.50 2.05 -16.48
C VAL A 269 -6.13 2.35 -17.93
N GLY A 270 -6.91 3.17 -18.64
CA GLY A 270 -6.57 3.61 -20.01
C GLY A 270 -6.78 2.54 -21.10
N CYS A 271 -7.66 1.56 -20.85
CA CYS A 271 -7.74 0.33 -21.66
C CYS A 271 -8.26 0.47 -23.09
N LEU A 272 -8.71 1.66 -23.48
CA LEU A 272 -8.99 2.01 -24.88
C LEU A 272 -7.72 2.40 -25.67
N GLY A 273 -6.56 2.55 -25.00
CA GLY A 273 -5.28 2.92 -25.60
C GLY A 273 -5.19 4.37 -26.09
N THR A 274 -6.28 5.14 -25.98
CA THR A 274 -6.38 6.51 -26.46
C THR A 274 -5.72 7.48 -25.48
N SER A 275 -4.77 8.27 -25.98
CA SER A 275 -4.32 9.46 -25.25
C SER A 275 -5.43 10.49 -25.14
N GLY A 276 -5.36 11.31 -24.09
CA GLY A 276 -6.30 12.41 -23.86
C GLY A 276 -6.25 12.91 -22.42
N SER A 277 -7.09 13.92 -22.15
CA SER A 277 -7.15 14.65 -20.88
C SER A 277 -8.37 14.31 -20.01
N ALA A 278 -9.26 13.39 -20.46
CA ALA A 278 -10.38 12.93 -19.65
C ALA A 278 -9.92 12.25 -18.36
N SER A 279 -10.81 12.08 -17.39
CA SER A 279 -10.51 11.46 -16.09
C SER A 279 -10.09 9.98 -16.20
N TYR A 280 -10.54 9.28 -17.24
CA TYR A 280 -10.19 7.88 -17.55
C TYR A 280 -9.03 7.73 -18.55
N GLN A 281 -8.45 8.83 -19.02
CA GLN A 281 -7.34 8.84 -19.98
C GLN A 281 -6.04 9.33 -19.34
N LEU A 282 -4.92 8.86 -19.88
CA LEU A 282 -3.58 9.31 -19.58
C LEU A 282 -2.93 9.80 -20.88
N THR A 283 -1.88 10.60 -20.79
CA THR A 283 -1.05 11.00 -21.94
C THR A 283 0.42 11.02 -21.51
N SER A 284 1.22 10.08 -22.03
CA SER A 284 2.67 10.00 -21.74
C SER A 284 2.99 10.02 -20.24
N ALA A 285 2.23 9.25 -19.44
CA ALA A 285 2.40 9.19 -18.00
C ALA A 285 3.77 8.56 -17.62
N TRP A 286 4.41 9.05 -16.54
CA TRP A 286 5.82 8.76 -16.27
C TRP A 286 6.08 7.87 -15.04
N SER A 287 5.43 8.15 -13.91
CA SER A 287 5.57 7.39 -12.66
C SER A 287 4.21 6.93 -12.14
N LEU A 288 4.19 5.79 -11.45
CA LEU A 288 3.06 5.35 -10.64
C LEU A 288 3.51 4.95 -9.23
N SER A 289 2.61 5.06 -8.27
CA SER A 289 2.81 4.57 -6.90
C SER A 289 1.46 4.23 -6.25
N PHE A 290 1.47 3.42 -5.18
CA PHE A 290 0.29 3.09 -4.41
C PHE A 290 0.25 3.88 -3.10
N ASP A 291 -0.94 4.22 -2.61
CA ASP A 291 -1.13 4.50 -1.18
C ASP A 291 -1.42 3.20 -0.40
N SER A 292 -1.43 3.30 0.93
CA SER A 292 -1.66 2.20 1.87
C SER A 292 -3.01 1.51 1.69
N ALA A 293 -4.01 2.25 1.17
CA ALA A 293 -5.33 1.74 0.80
C ALA A 293 -5.38 1.08 -0.59
N GLY A 294 -4.27 1.12 -1.36
CA GLY A 294 -4.15 0.50 -2.68
C GLY A 294 -4.70 1.33 -3.84
N ASN A 295 -4.94 2.63 -3.64
CA ASN A 295 -5.26 3.55 -4.72
C ASN A 295 -4.00 3.83 -5.56
N ILE A 296 -4.16 4.03 -6.87
CA ILE A 296 -3.03 4.30 -7.78
C ILE A 296 -2.89 5.81 -7.96
N PHE A 297 -1.74 6.36 -7.59
CA PHE A 297 -1.32 7.70 -7.99
C PHE A 297 -0.47 7.60 -9.27
N VAL A 298 -0.69 8.51 -10.22
CA VAL A 298 0.00 8.52 -11.52
C VAL A 298 0.43 9.94 -11.87
N SER A 299 1.69 10.12 -12.31
CA SER A 299 2.14 11.37 -12.92
C SER A 299 1.78 11.39 -14.42
N ASP A 300 0.64 12.01 -14.73
CA ASP A 300 0.09 12.12 -16.08
C ASP A 300 0.76 13.29 -16.82
N SER A 301 2.03 13.05 -17.20
CA SER A 301 2.99 14.11 -17.53
C SER A 301 2.63 14.91 -18.78
N GLY A 302 2.03 14.29 -19.80
CA GLY A 302 1.55 14.98 -21.00
C GLY A 302 0.39 15.95 -20.71
N ASN A 303 -0.41 15.67 -19.68
CA ASN A 303 -1.51 16.54 -19.22
C ASN A 303 -1.09 17.51 -18.10
N GLY A 304 0.14 17.43 -17.58
CA GLY A 304 0.61 18.31 -16.51
C GLY A 304 -0.10 18.10 -15.17
N ARG A 305 -0.52 16.86 -14.82
CA ARG A 305 -1.32 16.61 -13.61
C ARG A 305 -0.89 15.33 -12.87
N ILE A 306 -1.30 15.21 -11.60
CA ILE A 306 -1.29 13.96 -10.85
C ILE A 306 -2.73 13.43 -10.76
N GLN A 307 -2.95 12.18 -11.17
CA GLN A 307 -4.23 11.49 -11.12
C GLN A 307 -4.25 10.48 -9.96
N LYS A 308 -5.37 10.36 -9.25
CA LYS A 308 -5.63 9.29 -8.26
C LYS A 308 -6.78 8.40 -8.73
N PHE A 309 -6.50 7.12 -9.00
CA PHE A 309 -7.50 6.09 -9.28
C PHE A 309 -7.83 5.34 -7.98
N VAL A 310 -9.09 5.44 -7.54
CA VAL A 310 -9.53 4.84 -6.27
C VAL A 310 -9.77 3.34 -6.43
N LEU A 311 -9.28 2.53 -5.49
CA LEU A 311 -9.54 1.08 -5.45
C LEU A 311 -11.04 0.85 -5.17
N SER A 312 -11.70 0.15 -6.10
CA SER A 312 -13.16 -0.04 -6.10
C SER A 312 -13.57 -1.40 -5.55
N LYS A 313 -12.83 -2.46 -5.91
CA LYS A 313 -13.08 -3.83 -5.44
C LYS A 313 -11.76 -4.53 -5.16
N ASN A 314 -11.68 -5.23 -4.04
CA ASN A 314 -10.52 -6.06 -3.66
C ASN A 314 -10.96 -7.30 -2.86
N GLU A 315 -11.81 -8.14 -3.47
CA GLU A 315 -12.41 -9.30 -2.82
C GLU A 315 -11.68 -10.60 -3.17
N CYS A 316 -11.21 -11.32 -2.15
CA CYS A 316 -10.54 -12.61 -2.27
C CYS A 316 -11.54 -13.72 -1.89
N ASN A 317 -12.36 -14.13 -2.87
CA ASN A 317 -13.38 -15.19 -2.80
C ASN A 317 -14.55 -14.97 -1.82
N GLN A 318 -15.75 -14.74 -2.38
CA GLN A 318 -16.86 -15.63 -2.01
C GLN A 318 -16.84 -16.82 -2.95
N SER A 319 -17.10 -18.03 -2.43
CA SER A 319 -17.25 -19.21 -3.27
C SER A 319 -18.52 -19.09 -4.12
N THR A 320 -18.38 -18.84 -5.42
CA THR A 320 -19.37 -19.34 -6.37
C THR A 320 -19.27 -20.86 -6.36
N THR A 321 -20.24 -21.52 -5.73
CA THR A 321 -20.39 -22.97 -5.82
C THR A 321 -20.60 -23.36 -7.27
N THR A 322 -19.53 -23.89 -7.89
CA THR A 322 -19.59 -24.48 -9.22
C THR A 322 -20.44 -25.74 -9.17
N ILE A 323 -21.72 -25.60 -9.55
CA ILE A 323 -22.49 -26.76 -10.00
C ILE A 323 -21.83 -27.22 -11.29
N ALA A 324 -21.14 -28.36 -11.23
CA ALA A 324 -20.60 -29.01 -12.40
C ALA A 324 -21.76 -29.44 -13.31
N ALA A 325 -21.97 -28.71 -14.41
CA ALA A 325 -22.80 -29.19 -15.49
C ALA A 325 -22.09 -30.40 -16.12
N ALA A 326 -22.67 -31.58 -15.94
CA ALA A 326 -22.13 -32.83 -16.43
C ALA A 326 -21.96 -32.83 -17.96
N GLU A 327 -21.02 -33.63 -18.45
CA GLU A 327 -20.86 -33.90 -19.88
C GLU A 327 -22.19 -34.37 -20.49
N LEU A 328 -22.71 -33.63 -21.46
CA LEU A 328 -23.74 -34.14 -22.38
C LEU A 328 -23.15 -34.22 -23.79
N THR A 329 -22.59 -35.38 -24.08
CA THR A 329 -22.23 -35.78 -25.45
C THR A 329 -23.49 -36.10 -26.24
N THR A 330 -23.92 -35.17 -27.09
CA THR A 330 -24.94 -35.44 -28.12
C THR A 330 -24.41 -35.13 -29.50
N SER A 331 -23.94 -36.17 -30.18
CA SER A 331 -23.69 -36.18 -31.62
C SER A 331 -24.99 -35.95 -32.39
N VAL A 332 -25.00 -35.01 -33.33
CA VAL A 332 -26.02 -34.95 -34.39
C VAL A 332 -25.30 -35.06 -35.73
N ALA A 333 -25.74 -36.02 -36.54
CA ALA A 333 -25.06 -36.44 -37.75
C ALA A 333 -25.20 -35.42 -38.89
N THR A 334 -24.14 -35.23 -39.65
CA THR A 334 -24.18 -34.55 -40.95
C THR A 334 -24.87 -35.43 -41.98
N THR A 335 -26.10 -35.10 -42.35
CA THR A 335 -26.70 -35.60 -43.60
C THR A 335 -26.15 -34.80 -44.76
N THR A 336 -25.33 -35.44 -45.58
CA THR A 336 -24.95 -34.94 -46.90
C THR A 336 -26.17 -34.82 -47.81
N ASP A 337 -26.25 -33.74 -48.56
CA ASP A 337 -26.91 -33.79 -49.87
C ASP A 337 -26.01 -33.13 -50.92
N GLN A 338 -25.85 -33.81 -52.06
CA GLN A 338 -25.03 -33.34 -53.17
C GLN A 338 -25.91 -32.73 -54.24
N SER A 339 -25.59 -31.52 -54.70
CA SER A 339 -25.78 -31.19 -56.11
C SER A 339 -24.69 -30.23 -56.59
N SER A 340 -24.07 -30.60 -57.70
CA SER A 340 -22.94 -29.90 -58.32
C SER A 340 -23.41 -29.05 -59.50
N SER A 341 -22.94 -27.79 -59.58
CA SER A 341 -22.77 -27.13 -60.87
C SER A 341 -21.71 -26.02 -60.81
N THR A 342 -20.88 -25.95 -61.85
CA THR A 342 -19.73 -25.07 -61.99
C THR A 342 -20.07 -23.70 -62.60
N SER A 343 -19.55 -22.61 -62.03
CA SER A 343 -18.97 -21.46 -62.78
C SER A 343 -18.39 -20.38 -61.86
N GLN A 344 -17.46 -19.59 -62.39
CA GLN A 344 -16.89 -18.36 -61.82
C GLN A 344 -16.84 -17.31 -62.95
N PRO A 345 -16.66 -16.01 -62.67
CA PRO A 345 -17.25 -15.19 -61.61
C PRO A 345 -18.03 -13.99 -62.21
N SER A 346 -19.01 -13.43 -61.48
CA SER A 346 -19.58 -12.12 -61.83
C SER A 346 -19.91 -11.29 -60.60
N THR A 347 -19.54 -10.01 -60.65
CA THR A 347 -19.65 -9.02 -59.58
C THR A 347 -21.09 -8.56 -59.33
N THR A 348 -21.58 -8.74 -58.11
CA THR A 348 -22.59 -7.88 -57.45
C THR A 348 -22.56 -8.19 -55.95
N ASP A 349 -22.44 -7.16 -55.11
CA ASP A 349 -22.46 -7.32 -53.65
C ASP A 349 -23.87 -7.64 -53.16
N GLU A 350 -24.09 -8.86 -52.66
CA GLU A 350 -25.33 -9.25 -51.99
C GLU A 350 -25.04 -9.62 -50.54
N TRP A 351 -25.68 -8.90 -49.61
CA TRP A 351 -25.46 -9.05 -48.17
C TRP A 351 -26.04 -10.37 -47.65
N THR A 352 -25.20 -11.21 -47.05
CA THR A 352 -25.65 -12.41 -46.33
C THR A 352 -25.45 -12.24 -44.82
N SER A 353 -26.55 -12.00 -44.09
CA SER A 353 -26.58 -11.91 -42.63
C SER A 353 -26.98 -13.24 -42.00
N THR A 354 -26.03 -13.94 -41.39
CA THR A 354 -26.31 -15.12 -40.56
C THR A 354 -26.71 -14.70 -39.14
N SER A 355 -28.00 -14.74 -38.84
CA SER A 355 -28.52 -14.52 -37.49
C SER A 355 -28.73 -15.85 -36.76
N THR A 356 -28.04 -16.03 -35.63
CA THR A 356 -28.24 -17.17 -34.73
C THR A 356 -28.95 -16.70 -33.47
N THR A 357 -30.24 -16.97 -33.34
CA THR A 357 -31.03 -16.64 -32.15
C THR A 357 -31.05 -17.80 -31.16
N GLY A 358 -30.62 -17.55 -29.92
CA GLY A 358 -30.74 -18.47 -28.80
C GLY A 358 -31.40 -17.77 -27.61
N ASN A 359 -32.62 -18.18 -27.26
CA ASN A 359 -33.36 -17.61 -26.14
C ASN A 359 -33.06 -18.38 -24.84
N ILE A 360 -32.64 -17.67 -23.79
CA ILE A 360 -32.56 -18.20 -22.42
C ILE A 360 -33.19 -17.18 -21.46
N GLN A 361 -34.25 -17.58 -20.77
CA GLN A 361 -34.81 -16.90 -19.59
C GLN A 361 -34.09 -17.41 -18.32
N THR A 362 -33.83 -16.66 -17.24
CA THR A 362 -34.17 -15.27 -16.86
C THR A 362 -33.19 -14.77 -15.78
N SER A 363 -32.67 -13.54 -15.91
CA SER A 363 -32.03 -12.75 -14.82
C SER A 363 -32.02 -11.26 -15.22
N PRO A 364 -32.04 -10.27 -14.31
CA PRO A 364 -31.97 -8.85 -14.68
C PRO A 364 -30.72 -8.50 -15.51
N ASP A 365 -29.59 -9.14 -15.20
CA ASP A 365 -28.28 -8.92 -15.82
C ASP A 365 -28.10 -9.67 -17.17
N SER A 366 -29.18 -10.21 -17.76
CA SER A 366 -29.08 -11.08 -18.95
C SER A 366 -29.07 -10.30 -20.28
N ILE A 367 -28.12 -10.68 -21.14
CA ILE A 367 -28.04 -10.21 -22.53
C ILE A 367 -29.13 -10.92 -23.34
N THR A 368 -30.05 -10.17 -23.95
CA THR A 368 -31.18 -10.72 -24.71
C THR A 368 -30.85 -11.03 -26.16
N SER A 369 -29.87 -10.34 -26.74
CA SER A 369 -29.31 -10.65 -28.06
C SER A 369 -27.91 -10.05 -28.21
N THR A 370 -27.01 -10.81 -28.83
CA THR A 370 -25.67 -10.36 -29.23
C THR A 370 -25.58 -10.44 -30.76
N THR A 371 -25.41 -9.29 -31.41
CA THR A 371 -25.19 -9.25 -32.87
C THR A 371 -23.70 -9.04 -33.14
N VAL A 372 -23.09 -9.96 -33.90
CA VAL A 372 -21.69 -9.85 -34.36
C VAL A 372 -21.70 -9.34 -35.79
N LEU A 373 -21.36 -8.06 -35.97
CA LEU A 373 -21.14 -7.49 -37.30
C LEU A 373 -19.65 -7.59 -37.62
N ASN A 374 -19.34 -8.44 -38.60
CA ASN A 374 -17.97 -8.69 -39.05
C ASN A 374 -17.73 -7.83 -40.30
N GLN A 375 -16.88 -6.79 -40.19
CA GLN A 375 -16.62 -5.88 -41.30
C GLN A 375 -15.11 -5.80 -41.58
N THR A 376 -14.72 -6.23 -42.78
CA THR A 376 -13.35 -6.10 -43.29
C THR A 376 -13.21 -4.80 -44.06
N VAL A 377 -12.39 -3.88 -43.54
CA VAL A 377 -11.98 -2.66 -44.24
C VAL A 377 -10.45 -2.59 -44.21
N ASN A 378 -9.83 -2.45 -45.38
CA ASN A 378 -8.38 -2.26 -45.56
C ASN A 378 -7.51 -3.23 -44.71
N SER A 379 -7.75 -4.54 -44.86
CA SER A 379 -6.99 -5.63 -44.23
C SER A 379 -6.93 -5.61 -42.69
N SER A 380 -7.83 -4.87 -42.05
CA SER A 380 -8.04 -4.90 -40.59
C SER A 380 -9.39 -5.57 -40.28
N HIS A 381 -9.39 -6.57 -39.39
CA HIS A 381 -10.62 -7.16 -38.87
C HIS A 381 -11.14 -6.30 -37.72
N LEU A 382 -12.25 -5.57 -37.93
CA LEU A 382 -13.00 -4.97 -36.83
C LEU A 382 -14.20 -5.85 -36.46
N LEU A 383 -14.23 -6.25 -35.20
CA LEU A 383 -15.30 -7.03 -34.61
C LEU A 383 -16.24 -6.10 -33.83
N PHE A 384 -17.40 -5.80 -34.39
CA PHE A 384 -18.42 -5.01 -33.70
C PHE A 384 -19.35 -5.93 -32.93
N ILE A 385 -19.22 -5.92 -31.60
CA ILE A 385 -20.12 -6.61 -30.67
C ILE A 385 -21.15 -5.59 -30.17
N THR A 386 -22.41 -5.76 -30.56
CA THR A 386 -23.52 -5.04 -29.95
C THR A 386 -24.39 -6.02 -29.16
N SER A 387 -24.57 -5.75 -27.88
CA SER A 387 -25.48 -6.48 -26.99
C SER A 387 -26.66 -5.60 -26.60
N THR A 388 -27.82 -6.24 -26.44
CA THR A 388 -29.03 -5.62 -25.90
C THR A 388 -29.29 -6.17 -24.50
N CYS A 389 -29.56 -5.27 -23.54
CA CYS A 389 -29.82 -5.63 -22.15
C CYS A 389 -31.31 -5.89 -21.94
N ALA A 390 -31.64 -6.86 -21.08
CA ALA A 390 -33.03 -7.20 -20.75
C ALA A 390 -33.80 -6.03 -20.10
N ASP A 391 -33.11 -5.19 -19.33
CA ASP A 391 -33.66 -4.01 -18.68
C ASP A 391 -33.05 -2.73 -19.28
N GLN A 392 -33.90 -1.77 -19.62
CA GLN A 392 -33.54 -0.44 -20.14
C GLN A 392 -32.81 0.43 -19.10
N GLN A 393 -32.81 0.05 -17.83
CA GLN A 393 -32.02 0.70 -16.78
C GLN A 393 -30.53 0.37 -16.86
N TRP A 394 -30.12 -0.63 -17.65
CA TRP A 394 -28.74 -1.09 -17.74
C TRP A 394 -28.18 -1.02 -19.17
N THR A 395 -26.87 -0.83 -19.28
CA THR A 395 -26.17 -0.68 -20.57
C THR A 395 -24.69 -1.11 -20.48
N GLY A 396 -23.98 -0.97 -21.60
CA GLY A 396 -22.63 -1.49 -21.81
C GLY A 396 -22.62 -2.95 -22.28
N VAL A 397 -21.47 -3.41 -22.79
CA VAL A 397 -21.32 -4.74 -23.41
C VAL A 397 -21.75 -5.88 -22.47
N TYR A 398 -21.58 -5.68 -21.16
CA TYR A 398 -21.90 -6.63 -20.09
C TYR A 398 -23.13 -6.24 -19.25
N CYS A 399 -23.94 -5.26 -19.70
CA CYS A 399 -25.15 -4.80 -19.01
C CYS A 399 -24.94 -4.40 -17.53
N ASN A 400 -23.76 -3.85 -17.21
CA ASN A 400 -23.30 -3.56 -15.86
C ASN A 400 -23.13 -2.07 -15.56
N VAL A 401 -23.56 -1.19 -16.46
CA VAL A 401 -23.58 0.27 -16.29
C VAL A 401 -25.02 0.74 -16.11
N SER A 402 -25.32 1.46 -15.04
CA SER A 402 -26.65 2.02 -14.78
C SER A 402 -26.91 3.26 -15.63
N ASN A 403 -28.10 3.34 -16.24
CA ASN A 403 -28.62 4.54 -16.88
C ASN A 403 -29.24 5.53 -15.87
N ARG A 404 -29.31 5.17 -14.59
CA ARG A 404 -29.86 6.01 -13.50
C ARG A 404 -28.99 5.94 -12.25
N PRO A 405 -27.75 6.44 -12.30
CA PRO A 405 -26.81 6.38 -11.18
C PRO A 405 -27.43 6.82 -9.85
N CYS A 406 -28.19 7.92 -9.80
CA CYS A 406 -28.79 8.43 -8.56
C CYS A 406 -29.78 7.47 -7.88
N GLU A 407 -30.40 6.55 -8.64
CA GLU A 407 -31.38 5.57 -8.10
C GLU A 407 -30.69 4.28 -7.61
N THR A 408 -29.48 3.99 -8.09
CA THR A 408 -28.71 2.78 -7.75
C THR A 408 -27.62 3.02 -6.70
N ILE A 409 -26.81 4.07 -6.86
CA ILE A 409 -25.74 4.49 -5.95
C ILE A 409 -25.64 6.02 -6.06
N ASN A 410 -26.09 6.76 -5.05
CA ASN A 410 -25.98 8.22 -5.06
C ASN A 410 -24.47 8.62 -5.09
N PRO A 411 -23.98 9.22 -6.18
CA PRO A 411 -22.58 9.65 -6.33
C PRO A 411 -22.28 10.96 -5.61
N CYS A 412 -23.30 11.71 -5.16
CA CYS A 412 -23.12 13.01 -4.53
C CYS A 412 -22.74 12.86 -3.05
N GLN A 413 -21.53 13.29 -2.73
CA GLN A 413 -20.97 13.30 -1.39
C GLN A 413 -21.51 14.50 -0.57
N ASN A 414 -21.16 14.54 0.73
CA ASN A 414 -21.49 15.63 1.65
C ASN A 414 -22.99 16.03 1.65
N SER A 415 -23.88 15.05 1.49
CA SER A 415 -25.33 15.23 1.42
C SER A 415 -25.81 16.11 0.25
N GLY A 416 -25.04 16.19 -0.84
CA GLY A 416 -25.50 16.80 -2.10
C GLY A 416 -26.69 16.07 -2.71
N SER A 417 -27.58 16.82 -3.38
CA SER A 417 -28.75 16.27 -4.06
C SER A 417 -28.38 15.80 -5.46
N CYS A 418 -28.69 14.54 -5.79
CA CYS A 418 -28.39 13.94 -7.10
C CYS A 418 -29.57 14.06 -8.06
N PHE A 419 -29.27 14.41 -9.30
CA PHE A 419 -30.20 14.41 -10.43
C PHE A 419 -29.60 13.59 -11.57
N ASN A 420 -30.34 12.62 -12.12
CA ASN A 420 -29.90 11.88 -13.31
C ASN A 420 -29.91 12.85 -14.51
N ASP A 421 -28.82 12.88 -15.28
CA ASP A 421 -28.71 13.70 -16.49
C ASP A 421 -28.98 12.81 -17.72
N ASN A 422 -29.97 13.17 -18.52
CA ASN A 422 -30.41 12.40 -19.69
C ASN A 422 -29.58 12.69 -20.96
N THR A 423 -28.55 13.54 -20.89
CA THR A 423 -27.75 13.92 -22.07
C THR A 423 -26.75 12.87 -22.53
N THR A 424 -26.21 12.06 -21.61
CA THR A 424 -25.25 10.98 -21.92
C THR A 424 -25.41 9.78 -20.98
N VAL A 425 -24.87 8.63 -21.38
CA VAL A 425 -24.92 7.38 -20.60
C VAL A 425 -24.18 7.52 -19.28
N ASN A 426 -24.78 7.07 -18.17
CA ASN A 426 -24.24 7.15 -16.81
C ASN A 426 -23.96 8.59 -16.31
N ALA A 427 -24.70 9.57 -16.83
CA ALA A 427 -24.55 10.97 -16.43
C ALA A 427 -25.44 11.36 -15.24
N TYR A 428 -24.90 12.23 -14.38
CA TYR A 428 -25.56 12.77 -13.21
C TYR A 428 -25.07 14.19 -12.93
N LEU A 429 -25.88 14.94 -12.20
CA LEU A 429 -25.58 16.27 -11.71
C LEU A 429 -25.78 16.31 -10.19
N CYS A 430 -24.75 16.74 -9.46
CA CYS A 430 -24.83 16.97 -8.02
C CYS A 430 -25.08 18.44 -7.71
N GLN A 431 -26.14 18.74 -6.97
CA GLN A 431 -26.39 20.05 -6.37
C GLN A 431 -25.83 20.06 -4.95
N CYS A 432 -24.78 20.84 -4.73
CA CYS A 432 -24.07 20.87 -3.46
C CYS A 432 -24.75 21.73 -2.40
N LEU A 433 -24.65 21.30 -1.15
CA LEU A 433 -25.01 22.13 0.00
C LEU A 433 -24.02 23.30 0.14
N GLN A 434 -24.47 24.38 0.78
CA GLN A 434 -23.66 25.56 1.00
C GLN A 434 -22.38 25.21 1.77
N GLY A 435 -21.22 25.65 1.27
CA GLY A 435 -19.93 25.28 1.81
C GLY A 435 -19.30 24.03 1.18
N PHE A 436 -19.89 23.45 0.14
CA PHE A 436 -19.31 22.34 -0.63
C PHE A 436 -19.30 22.65 -2.14
N ASP A 437 -18.29 22.16 -2.87
CA ASP A 437 -18.23 22.22 -4.34
C ASP A 437 -17.59 20.98 -4.98
N GLY A 438 -17.43 21.01 -6.30
CA GLY A 438 -16.95 19.89 -7.12
C GLY A 438 -18.09 19.07 -7.75
N PRO A 439 -17.79 18.24 -8.77
CA PRO A 439 -18.80 17.52 -9.56
C PRO A 439 -19.59 16.49 -8.74
N GLU A 440 -19.03 16.03 -7.62
CA GLU A 440 -19.65 15.08 -6.69
C GLU A 440 -19.89 15.74 -5.32
N CYS A 441 -19.79 17.08 -5.23
CA CYS A 441 -19.81 17.83 -3.97
C CYS A 441 -18.75 17.39 -2.94
N GLN A 442 -17.65 16.80 -3.41
CA GLN A 442 -16.61 16.20 -2.57
C GLN A 442 -15.73 17.24 -1.85
N ASN A 443 -15.60 18.45 -2.40
CA ASN A 443 -14.74 19.48 -1.83
C ASN A 443 -15.47 20.22 -0.71
N ASP A 444 -14.92 20.19 0.50
CA ASP A 444 -15.44 20.90 1.65
C ASP A 444 -14.76 22.29 1.73
N ARG A 445 -15.49 23.32 1.32
CA ARG A 445 -15.08 24.73 1.28
C ARG A 445 -15.39 25.49 2.58
N ARG A 446 -15.92 24.82 3.60
CA ARG A 446 -16.22 25.43 4.90
C ARG A 446 -14.96 25.97 5.55
N ILE A 447 -15.03 27.23 5.96
CA ILE A 447 -13.87 28.04 6.30
C ILE A 447 -13.18 27.49 7.56
N CYS A 448 -13.96 26.95 8.51
CA CYS A 448 -13.37 26.36 9.71
C CYS A 448 -12.64 25.03 9.48
N LYS A 449 -12.77 24.39 8.31
CA LYS A 449 -11.99 23.18 7.97
C LYS A 449 -10.58 23.51 7.45
N LEU A 450 -10.31 24.76 7.10
CA LEU A 450 -8.99 25.25 6.69
C LEU A 450 -8.07 25.62 7.87
N ASN A 451 -8.49 25.35 9.12
CA ASN A 451 -7.72 25.61 10.36
C ASN A 451 -7.21 27.06 10.48
N THR A 452 -8.10 28.04 10.29
CA THR A 452 -7.75 29.47 10.21
C THR A 452 -7.55 30.16 11.57
N CYS A 453 -7.80 29.48 12.70
CA CYS A 453 -7.54 29.99 14.05
C CYS A 453 -6.24 29.41 14.61
N PHE A 454 -5.32 30.28 15.05
CA PHE A 454 -4.04 29.89 15.61
C PHE A 454 -4.13 29.50 17.10
N ASN A 455 -3.05 28.93 17.64
CA ASN A 455 -2.83 28.73 19.08
C ASN A 455 -3.98 28.03 19.84
N SER A 456 -4.53 26.97 19.24
CA SER A 456 -5.67 26.19 19.78
C SER A 456 -6.97 27.00 19.95
N GLY A 457 -7.14 28.09 19.20
CA GLY A 457 -8.42 28.79 19.09
C GLY A 457 -9.49 27.94 18.41
N GLN A 458 -10.71 27.96 18.92
CA GLN A 458 -11.85 27.23 18.35
C GLN A 458 -12.55 28.08 17.28
N CYS A 459 -12.66 27.54 16.07
CA CYS A 459 -13.33 28.21 14.94
C CYS A 459 -14.83 27.95 14.95
N ASN A 460 -15.64 29.02 14.92
CA ASN A 460 -17.09 28.97 14.75
C ASN A 460 -17.49 29.64 13.42
N GLU A 461 -18.34 28.98 12.63
CA GLU A 461 -18.85 29.55 11.38
C GLU A 461 -20.05 30.47 11.62
N THR A 462 -20.07 31.61 10.95
CA THR A 462 -21.19 32.56 10.94
C THR A 462 -21.90 32.53 9.59
N SER A 463 -23.19 32.87 9.58
CA SER A 463 -24.14 32.58 8.49
C SER A 463 -23.84 33.24 7.12
N ASN A 464 -22.82 34.08 7.02
CA ASN A 464 -22.47 34.85 5.83
C ASN A 464 -21.13 34.42 5.18
N GLN A 465 -20.74 33.15 5.30
CA GLN A 465 -19.41 32.67 4.86
C GLN A 465 -18.27 33.43 5.56
N THR A 466 -18.42 33.61 6.86
CA THR A 466 -17.45 34.24 7.75
C THR A 466 -17.18 33.32 8.94
N TYR A 467 -16.11 33.58 9.68
CA TYR A 467 -15.73 32.78 10.85
C TYR A 467 -15.32 33.69 12.01
N GLU A 468 -15.49 33.18 13.22
CA GLU A 468 -15.08 33.81 14.47
C GLU A 468 -14.18 32.83 15.23
N CYS A 469 -13.03 33.29 15.72
CA CYS A 469 -12.12 32.48 16.53
C CYS A 469 -12.33 32.76 18.03
N LEU A 470 -12.68 31.73 18.78
CA LEU A 470 -12.67 31.76 20.25
C LEU A 470 -11.28 31.38 20.76
N CYS A 471 -10.54 32.37 21.25
CA CYS A 471 -9.13 32.19 21.63
C CYS A 471 -8.93 31.46 22.94
N ALA A 472 -7.91 30.59 22.97
CA ALA A 472 -7.44 29.94 24.19
C ALA A 472 -6.85 30.97 25.17
N TYR A 473 -6.88 30.65 26.47
CA TYR A 473 -6.43 31.55 27.53
C TYR A 473 -4.99 32.02 27.31
N GLY A 474 -4.79 33.34 27.32
CA GLY A 474 -3.49 33.97 27.02
C GLY A 474 -3.29 34.38 25.56
N TRP A 475 -4.29 34.21 24.67
CA TRP A 475 -4.24 34.64 23.27
C TRP A 475 -5.41 35.59 22.92
N ALA A 476 -5.18 36.49 21.97
CA ALA A 476 -6.11 37.53 21.53
C ALA A 476 -5.96 37.83 20.03
N ASN A 477 -6.80 38.78 19.57
CA ASN A 477 -7.03 39.19 18.18
C ASN A 477 -7.79 38.16 17.34
N ALA A 478 -8.20 38.57 16.14
CA ALA A 478 -9.28 37.94 15.36
C ALA A 478 -9.00 36.47 14.97
N HIS A 479 -7.74 36.06 14.95
CA HIS A 479 -7.30 34.71 14.60
C HIS A 479 -6.46 34.07 15.71
N CYS A 480 -6.49 34.63 16.92
CA CYS A 480 -5.75 34.17 18.10
C CYS A 480 -4.23 34.18 17.94
N GLU A 481 -3.74 35.05 17.06
CA GLU A 481 -2.33 35.17 16.66
C GLU A 481 -1.46 35.89 17.69
N THR A 482 -2.04 36.67 18.60
CA THR A 482 -1.29 37.55 19.52
C THR A 482 -1.34 37.04 20.95
N GLN A 483 -0.18 36.87 21.58
CA GLN A 483 -0.08 36.51 23.00
C GLN A 483 -0.40 37.72 23.90
N ILE A 484 -1.27 37.53 24.89
CA ILE A 484 -1.62 38.58 25.86
C ILE A 484 -0.48 38.75 26.87
N ASN A 485 0.26 39.86 26.76
CA ASN A 485 1.21 40.27 27.79
C ASN A 485 0.48 40.99 28.95
N TYR A 486 0.02 40.23 29.94
CA TYR A 486 -0.67 40.74 31.13
C TYR A 486 0.16 41.74 31.98
N CYS A 487 1.46 41.91 31.69
CA CYS A 487 2.34 42.85 32.39
C CYS A 487 2.33 44.28 31.79
N GLU A 488 1.87 44.49 30.56
CA GLU A 488 1.91 45.81 29.90
C GLU A 488 0.65 46.67 30.20
N SER A 489 -0.48 46.03 30.52
CA SER A 489 -1.74 46.70 30.87
C SER A 489 -1.81 47.19 32.33
N ASN A 490 -0.73 47.81 32.82
CA ASN A 490 -0.60 48.67 34.01
C ASN A 490 -1.71 48.63 35.10
N LYS A 491 -1.97 47.46 35.70
CA LYS A 491 -2.65 47.33 37.01
C LYS A 491 -2.03 46.24 37.91
N CYS A 492 -0.70 46.25 38.01
CA CYS A 492 0.02 45.43 39.00
C CYS A 492 -0.15 45.98 40.42
N ARG A 493 -1.18 45.54 41.15
CA ARG A 493 -1.24 45.58 42.63
C ARG A 493 -1.83 44.30 43.25
N HIS A 494 -0.92 43.35 43.48
CA HIS A 494 -0.89 42.35 44.55
C HIS A 494 -1.84 41.12 44.50
N CYS A 495 -1.30 39.99 44.99
CA CYS A 495 -1.73 38.58 44.95
C CYS A 495 -1.31 37.84 43.67
N GLU A 496 -0.18 37.15 43.56
CA GLU A 496 0.51 36.22 44.49
C GLU A 496 -0.31 34.95 44.81
N VAL A 497 0.24 33.77 44.46
CA VAL A 497 -0.35 32.41 44.54
C VAL A 497 -1.57 32.21 43.61
N VAL A 498 -1.61 31.36 42.56
CA VAL A 498 -1.01 30.04 42.34
C VAL A 498 -0.37 29.93 40.94
N GLY A 499 0.96 29.95 40.85
CA GLY A 499 1.69 29.61 39.62
C GLY A 499 2.05 28.13 39.55
N GLN A 500 1.08 27.20 39.62
CA GLN A 500 1.40 25.76 39.63
C GLN A 500 0.27 24.76 39.26
N THR A 501 -0.48 24.98 38.18
CA THR A 501 -1.34 23.93 37.59
C THR A 501 -1.19 23.86 36.07
N MET A 502 -0.31 22.97 35.61
CA MET A 502 -0.27 22.28 34.29
C MET A 502 1.06 21.52 34.03
N ILE A 503 1.97 21.45 35.02
CA ILE A 503 3.05 20.42 35.06
C ILE A 503 2.49 19.06 35.59
N ALA A 504 1.16 18.93 35.71
CA ALA A 504 0.51 17.75 36.28
C ALA A 504 0.71 16.47 35.45
N HIS A 505 0.78 16.58 34.12
CA HIS A 505 0.91 15.40 33.24
C HIS A 505 2.34 14.85 33.11
N GLN A 506 3.37 15.58 33.57
CA GLN A 506 4.75 15.08 33.68
C GLN A 506 5.05 14.46 35.05
N ILE A 507 4.30 14.81 36.10
CA ILE A 507 4.49 14.22 37.44
C ILE A 507 3.97 12.77 37.47
N ALA A 508 2.89 12.46 36.74
CA ALA A 508 2.36 11.09 36.60
C ALA A 508 3.38 10.07 36.03
N ALA A 509 4.24 10.50 35.10
CA ALA A 509 5.31 9.66 34.57
C ALA A 509 6.44 9.41 35.59
N LYS A 510 6.76 10.40 36.44
CA LYS A 510 7.73 10.22 37.54
C LYS A 510 7.23 9.24 38.60
N SER A 511 5.92 9.16 38.85
CA SER A 511 5.36 8.13 39.75
C SER A 511 5.53 6.70 39.22
N LEU A 512 5.47 6.45 37.91
CA LEU A 512 5.75 5.12 37.34
C LEU A 512 7.20 4.69 37.58
N ALA A 513 8.16 5.59 37.38
CA ALA A 513 9.58 5.33 37.69
C ALA A 513 9.80 5.10 39.20
N TYR A 514 9.11 5.86 40.07
CA TYR A 514 9.22 5.70 41.52
C TYR A 514 8.63 4.36 42.00
N VAL A 515 7.48 3.94 41.46
CA VAL A 515 6.88 2.62 41.73
C VAL A 515 7.78 1.49 41.25
N ALA A 516 8.44 1.63 40.09
CA ALA A 516 9.41 0.65 39.59
C ALA A 516 10.63 0.52 40.54
N ILE A 517 11.15 1.64 41.07
CA ILE A 517 12.24 1.63 42.05
C ILE A 517 11.81 0.96 43.38
N ILE A 518 10.58 1.20 43.84
CA ILE A 518 10.02 0.50 45.01
C ILE A 518 9.92 -1.02 44.73
N PHE A 519 9.43 -1.43 43.56
CA PHE A 519 9.36 -2.84 43.19
C PHE A 519 10.74 -3.52 43.12
N ILE A 520 11.74 -2.85 42.56
CA ILE A 520 13.12 -3.35 42.51
C ILE A 520 13.71 -3.48 43.92
N THR A 521 13.58 -2.45 44.76
CA THR A 521 14.13 -2.46 46.14
C THR A 521 13.46 -3.48 47.04
N VAL A 522 12.13 -3.63 46.96
CA VAL A 522 11.38 -4.68 47.68
C VAL A 522 11.76 -6.08 47.18
N SER A 523 11.95 -6.26 45.87
CA SER A 523 12.39 -7.56 45.31
C SER A 523 13.79 -7.95 45.79
N VAL A 524 14.74 -7.00 45.77
CA VAL A 524 16.11 -7.23 46.28
C VAL A 524 16.11 -7.54 47.77
N MET A 525 15.34 -6.79 48.58
CA MET A 525 15.18 -7.08 50.01
C MET A 525 14.54 -8.45 50.27
N PHE A 526 13.58 -8.88 49.44
CA PHE A 526 12.98 -10.21 49.54
C PHE A 526 14.00 -11.32 49.25
N PHE A 527 14.84 -11.20 48.23
CA PHE A 527 15.90 -12.18 47.96
C PHE A 527 16.93 -12.25 49.09
N ILE A 528 17.36 -11.10 49.62
CA ILE A 528 18.28 -11.03 50.78
C ILE A 528 17.65 -11.67 52.02
N LEU A 529 16.36 -11.40 52.28
CA LEU A 529 15.63 -11.98 53.41
C LEU A 529 15.47 -13.50 53.27
N MET A 530 15.24 -14.00 52.05
CA MET A 530 15.12 -15.44 51.78
C MET A 530 16.45 -16.18 51.96
N ASP A 531 17.58 -15.61 51.56
CA ASP A 531 18.91 -16.19 51.83
C ASP A 531 19.29 -16.10 53.31
N ALA A 532 18.96 -14.99 53.99
CA ALA A 532 19.11 -14.89 55.44
C ALA A 532 18.25 -15.92 56.19
N LEU A 533 17.02 -16.18 55.73
CA LEU A 533 16.14 -17.22 56.29
C LEU A 533 16.71 -18.63 56.09
N LYS A 534 17.26 -18.96 54.92
CA LYS A 534 17.96 -20.25 54.70
C LYS A 534 19.12 -20.44 55.69
N TYR A 535 19.90 -19.38 55.91
CA TYR A 535 21.05 -19.38 56.81
C TYR A 535 20.63 -19.53 58.28
N VAL A 536 19.67 -18.71 58.75
CA VAL A 536 19.19 -18.72 60.15
C VAL A 536 18.40 -19.98 60.51
N LEU A 537 17.60 -20.51 59.58
CA LEU A 537 16.91 -21.80 59.77
C LEU A 537 17.84 -23.00 59.53
N GLY A 538 19.10 -22.77 59.19
CA GLY A 538 20.12 -23.82 58.99
C GLY A 538 19.78 -24.80 57.86
N ILE A 539 18.93 -24.43 56.90
CA ILE A 539 18.34 -25.37 55.93
C ILE A 539 19.41 -25.96 55.01
N ASP A 540 20.41 -25.17 54.61
CA ASP A 540 21.50 -25.66 53.76
C ASP A 540 22.45 -26.61 54.51
N LEU A 541 22.68 -26.40 55.82
CA LEU A 541 23.42 -27.33 56.68
C LEU A 541 22.62 -28.60 57.00
N ALA A 542 21.32 -28.46 57.29
CA ALA A 542 20.42 -29.56 57.59
C ALA A 542 20.20 -30.47 56.38
N LYS A 543 20.22 -29.93 55.15
CA LYS A 543 20.14 -30.72 53.93
C LYS A 543 21.36 -31.61 53.75
N GLU A 544 22.56 -31.11 54.07
CA GLU A 544 23.80 -31.88 53.97
C GLU A 544 23.91 -32.98 55.05
N GLU A 545 23.37 -32.76 56.25
CA GLU A 545 23.25 -33.79 57.29
C GLU A 545 22.16 -34.83 56.97
N MET A 546 20.99 -34.41 56.49
CA MET A 546 19.89 -35.32 56.18
C MET A 546 20.24 -36.30 55.05
N ASP A 547 21.02 -35.87 54.05
CA ASP A 547 21.49 -36.74 52.97
C ASP A 547 22.47 -37.83 53.47
N LYS A 548 23.29 -37.50 54.49
CA LYS A 548 24.14 -38.46 55.21
C LYS A 548 23.30 -39.42 56.07
N ILE A 549 22.26 -38.91 56.73
CA ILE A 549 21.36 -39.69 57.59
C ILE A 549 20.46 -40.66 56.80
N GLU A 550 19.95 -40.28 55.62
CA GLU A 550 19.12 -41.17 54.80
C GLU A 550 19.93 -42.36 54.24
N LYS A 551 21.16 -42.10 53.79
CA LYS A 551 22.13 -43.15 53.42
C LYS A 551 22.40 -44.10 54.59
N GLY A 552 22.43 -43.60 55.83
CA GLY A 552 22.56 -44.43 57.05
C GLY A 552 21.29 -45.20 57.46
N LYS A 553 20.09 -44.64 57.27
CA LYS A 553 18.82 -45.26 57.71
C LYS A 553 18.41 -46.47 56.86
N LYS A 554 18.73 -46.46 55.55
CA LYS A 554 18.51 -47.62 54.67
C LYS A 554 19.27 -48.88 55.12
N ALA A 555 20.30 -48.75 55.96
CA ALA A 555 21.06 -49.87 56.53
C ALA A 555 20.49 -50.46 57.84
N LYS A 556 19.49 -49.82 58.49
CA LYS A 556 19.08 -50.18 59.87
C LYS A 556 17.60 -50.52 60.08
N GLN A 557 16.72 -50.30 59.11
CA GLN A 557 15.27 -50.57 59.25
C GLN A 557 14.90 -52.05 59.02
N LYS A 558 15.50 -52.89 59.86
CA LYS A 558 14.91 -54.15 60.35
C LYS A 558 13.64 -53.87 61.18
N SER A 559 12.53 -54.52 60.83
CA SER A 559 11.54 -54.98 61.83
C SER A 559 12.21 -56.07 62.70
N THR A 560 12.12 -56.16 64.04
CA THR A 560 11.29 -55.52 65.10
C THR A 560 9.83 -56.03 65.26
N ARG A 561 9.75 -57.29 65.71
CA ARG A 561 8.66 -57.94 66.49
C ARG A 561 7.81 -56.96 67.36
N ARG A 562 6.57 -57.37 67.67
CA ARG A 562 5.83 -57.00 68.90
C ARG A 562 5.21 -58.24 69.60
N GLN A 563 4.87 -58.11 70.88
CA GLN A 563 4.36 -59.15 71.81
C GLN A 563 2.89 -58.90 72.26
N PRO A 564 2.21 -59.88 72.90
CA PRO A 564 0.83 -59.78 73.40
C PRO A 564 0.69 -59.70 74.96
N PRO A 565 -0.53 -59.43 75.51
CA PRO A 565 -0.87 -59.50 76.95
C PRO A 565 -1.78 -60.69 77.36
N VAL A 566 -2.15 -60.80 78.66
CA VAL A 566 -2.71 -62.02 79.32
C VAL A 566 -3.93 -61.74 80.22
N PHE A 567 -4.72 -62.80 80.47
CA PHE A 567 -5.73 -63.12 81.53
C PHE A 567 -7.21 -63.06 81.08
N GLN A 568 -8.15 -63.89 81.58
CA GLN A 568 -8.30 -64.57 82.88
C GLN A 568 -9.13 -65.90 82.76
N LYS A 569 -9.33 -66.68 83.86
CA LYS A 569 -9.89 -68.06 83.84
C LYS A 569 -10.89 -68.34 84.98
N PHE A 570 -11.99 -69.07 84.70
CA PHE A 570 -12.76 -69.91 85.66
C PHE A 570 -13.40 -71.13 84.93
N VAL A 571 -13.86 -72.15 85.68
CA VAL A 571 -14.11 -73.54 85.22
C VAL A 571 -15.32 -74.16 85.94
N TYR A 572 -16.09 -75.06 85.30
CA TYR A 572 -16.73 -76.32 85.79
C TYR A 572 -17.39 -76.99 84.54
N VAL A 573 -17.03 -78.19 84.04
CA VAL A 573 -17.18 -79.59 84.56
C VAL A 573 -18.65 -80.03 84.60
N ASP A 574 -19.13 -81.11 83.94
CA ASP A 574 -18.53 -82.09 83.00
C ASP A 574 -19.61 -82.86 82.21
N SER A 575 -19.18 -83.75 81.30
CA SER A 575 -19.69 -85.10 81.03
C SER A 575 -20.20 -85.49 79.62
N ALA A 576 -19.49 -86.50 79.09
CA ALA A 576 -19.95 -87.67 78.34
C ALA A 576 -20.21 -87.63 76.81
N THR A 577 -19.58 -88.60 76.14
CA THR A 577 -20.01 -89.32 74.90
C THR A 577 -20.08 -88.55 73.57
N SER A 578 -19.90 -89.16 72.39
CA SER A 578 -19.08 -90.32 71.95
C SER A 578 -19.34 -90.52 70.45
N ALA A 579 -18.32 -90.85 69.64
CA ALA A 579 -18.43 -91.13 68.20
C ALA A 579 -18.99 -89.96 67.34
N GLY A 580 -18.74 -89.86 66.03
CA GLY A 580 -17.98 -90.73 65.14
C GLY A 580 -18.80 -91.14 63.92
N GLN A 581 -18.68 -90.37 62.84
CA GLN A 581 -18.70 -90.82 61.43
C GLN A 581 -18.21 -89.68 60.54
#